data_AF-A0A7C1VLA8-F1
#
_entry.id   AF-A0A7C1VLA8-F1
#
_cell.length_a   1.000
_cell.length_b   1.000
_cell.length_c   1.000
_cell.angle_alpha   90.00
_cell.angle_beta   90.00
_cell.angle_gamma   90.00
#
_symmetry.space_group_name_H-M   'P 1'
#
loop_
_entity.id
_entity.type
_entity.pdbx_description
1 polymer ?
#
loop_
_entity_poly.entity_id
_entity_poly.type
_entity_poly.pdbx_seq_one_letter_code
_entity_poly.pdbx_strand_id
1 'polypeptide(L)'
;MTMVNPVLADVEVETGPAETGPAKAAKESMQFTEYLDRDEVLGGKFSTWVEFASDYVFRGESETNDGKIPSLKAAITWTHSSGIYLGYYAANNLFPGDDSEGNNPKINAIYGPYVGYATKDIAGTGINYNGMLFQYIYPGDSDSNYLEMFNYADKQFGAVNIKLEYSPTITDWFGVEGVQSHNFAIHPSIALPYDFVLSGSIGRQMFESQYDADWTHWNVGVSRNVFGFNVDVRYHDTNIKVGKNDFYGFESNNQIVDSRVVFGVSKSF
;
A
#
# COMPACT_ATOMS: atom_id res chain seq x y z
N MET A 1 -49.17 19.46 -21.81
CA MET A 1 -48.37 19.69 -20.59
C MET A 1 -48.95 18.77 -19.53
N THR A 2 -48.44 17.55 -19.46
CA THR A 2 -48.97 16.49 -18.60
C THR A 2 -47.87 16.18 -17.60
N MET A 3 -48.07 16.59 -16.36
CA MET A 3 -47.12 16.35 -15.27
C MET A 3 -47.15 14.86 -14.91
N VAL A 4 -45.98 14.24 -14.94
CA VAL A 4 -45.73 12.89 -14.42
C VAL A 4 -45.33 13.08 -12.95
N ASN A 5 -46.14 12.56 -12.02
CA ASN A 5 -45.79 12.49 -10.61
C ASN A 5 -44.71 11.40 -10.42
N PRO A 6 -43.63 11.65 -9.67
CA PRO A 6 -42.71 10.60 -9.29
C PRO A 6 -43.34 9.71 -8.22
N VAL A 7 -43.24 8.39 -8.43
CA VAL A 7 -43.59 7.36 -7.45
C VAL A 7 -42.61 7.50 -6.27
N LEU A 8 -43.13 7.83 -5.10
CA LEU A 8 -42.42 7.67 -3.83
C LEU A 8 -42.17 6.17 -3.65
N ALA A 9 -40.90 5.78 -3.53
CA ALA A 9 -40.54 4.44 -3.09
C ALA A 9 -41.01 4.28 -1.63
N ASP A 10 -41.84 3.28 -1.38
CA ASP A 10 -42.22 2.88 -0.04
C ASP A 10 -40.96 2.42 0.70
N VAL A 11 -40.56 3.18 1.71
CA VAL A 11 -39.54 2.76 2.68
C VAL A 11 -40.24 1.81 3.65
N GLU A 12 -39.98 0.51 3.51
CA GLU A 12 -40.36 -0.47 4.53
C GLU A 12 -39.67 -0.10 5.86
N VAL A 13 -40.48 0.25 6.86
CA VAL A 13 -40.00 0.42 8.23
C VAL A 13 -39.92 -0.96 8.85
N GLU A 14 -38.71 -1.48 9.01
CA GLU A 14 -38.43 -2.75 9.66
C GLU A 14 -38.86 -2.69 11.14
N THR A 15 -39.86 -3.49 11.53
CA THR A 15 -40.45 -3.49 12.90
C THR A 15 -39.94 -4.63 13.79
N GLY A 16 -38.75 -5.16 13.50
CA GLY A 16 -38.08 -6.19 14.31
C GLY A 16 -37.08 -5.62 15.33
N PRO A 17 -36.62 -6.40 16.33
CA PRO A 17 -35.48 -6.00 17.14
C PRO A 17 -34.29 -5.76 16.22
N ALA A 18 -33.60 -4.62 16.39
CA ALA A 18 -32.47 -4.24 15.55
C ALA A 18 -31.45 -5.38 15.47
N GLU A 19 -31.28 -5.97 14.29
CA GLU A 19 -30.22 -6.94 14.07
C GLU A 19 -28.88 -6.23 14.36
N THR A 20 -28.05 -6.84 15.20
CA THR A 20 -26.71 -6.34 15.58
C THR A 20 -25.71 -7.48 15.44
N GLY A 21 -24.44 -7.14 15.19
CA GLY A 21 -23.37 -8.12 15.08
C GLY A 21 -23.15 -8.68 13.66
N PRO A 22 -22.48 -9.84 13.53
CA PRO A 22 -21.94 -10.34 12.25
C PRO A 22 -22.99 -10.56 11.14
N ALA A 23 -24.23 -10.91 11.51
CA ALA A 23 -25.30 -11.14 10.54
C ALA A 23 -25.78 -9.85 9.88
N LYS A 24 -25.87 -8.75 10.64
CA LYS A 24 -26.18 -7.41 10.12
C LYS A 24 -25.06 -6.93 9.19
N ALA A 25 -23.82 -7.03 9.66
CA ALA A 25 -22.64 -6.68 8.87
C ALA A 25 -22.56 -7.49 7.57
N ALA A 26 -22.93 -8.78 7.60
CA ALA A 26 -23.00 -9.61 6.41
C ALA A 26 -24.08 -9.11 5.42
N LYS A 27 -25.29 -8.77 5.87
CA LYS A 27 -26.35 -8.24 5.00
C LYS A 27 -25.99 -6.86 4.43
N GLU A 28 -25.46 -5.96 5.24
CA GLU A 28 -24.98 -4.64 4.78
C GLU A 28 -23.82 -4.78 3.81
N SER A 29 -22.91 -5.73 4.05
CA SER A 29 -21.85 -6.06 3.11
C SER A 29 -22.41 -6.60 1.80
N MET A 30 -23.45 -7.46 1.82
CA MET A 30 -24.09 -7.96 0.60
C MET A 30 -24.75 -6.84 -0.22
N GLN A 31 -25.47 -5.92 0.43
CA GLN A 31 -26.08 -4.77 -0.28
C GLN A 31 -25.04 -3.81 -0.84
N PHE A 32 -23.95 -3.57 -0.10
CA PHE A 32 -22.81 -2.79 -0.58
C PHE A 32 -22.11 -3.51 -1.75
N THR A 33 -21.92 -4.82 -1.66
CA THR A 33 -21.39 -5.65 -2.75
C THR A 33 -22.29 -5.60 -3.98
N GLU A 34 -23.62 -5.71 -3.85
CA GLU A 34 -24.55 -5.57 -4.97
C GLU A 34 -24.49 -4.17 -5.63
N TYR A 35 -24.25 -3.12 -4.84
CA TYR A 35 -24.03 -1.77 -5.37
C TYR A 35 -22.69 -1.66 -6.12
N LEU A 36 -21.63 -2.27 -5.59
CA LEU A 36 -20.32 -2.35 -6.24
C LEU A 36 -20.33 -3.27 -7.48
N ASP A 37 -21.21 -4.27 -7.50
CA ASP A 37 -21.42 -5.22 -8.60
C ASP A 37 -22.22 -4.63 -9.77
N ARG A 38 -22.59 -3.34 -9.71
CA ARG A 38 -22.97 -2.62 -10.93
C ARG A 38 -21.77 -2.55 -11.85
N ASP A 39 -21.97 -2.90 -13.13
CA ASP A 39 -20.89 -3.02 -14.11
C ASP A 39 -19.92 -1.82 -14.11
N GLU A 40 -20.43 -0.59 -13.91
CA GLU A 40 -19.67 0.66 -13.77
C GLU A 40 -20.41 1.71 -12.91
N VAL A 41 -19.65 2.46 -12.10
CA VAL A 41 -20.09 3.70 -11.41
C VAL A 41 -19.29 4.86 -11.99
N LEU A 42 -19.95 5.90 -12.50
CA LEU A 42 -19.30 7.07 -13.13
C LEU A 42 -18.28 6.70 -14.24
N GLY A 43 -18.49 5.59 -14.96
CA GLY A 43 -17.59 5.10 -16.01
C GLY A 43 -16.36 4.34 -15.52
N GLY A 44 -16.34 3.95 -14.24
CA GLY A 44 -15.27 3.17 -13.64
C GLY A 44 -15.74 2.03 -12.76
N LYS A 45 -14.81 1.15 -12.40
CA LYS A 45 -15.05 -0.07 -11.61
C LYS A 45 -14.35 0.00 -10.28
N PHE A 46 -14.98 -0.55 -9.25
CA PHE A 46 -14.33 -0.74 -7.96
C PHE A 46 -13.55 -2.05 -7.94
N SER A 47 -12.43 -2.03 -7.25
CA SER A 47 -11.66 -3.21 -6.87
C SER A 47 -11.21 -3.05 -5.43
N THR A 48 -11.08 -4.17 -4.72
CA THR A 48 -10.57 -4.18 -3.36
C THR A 48 -9.33 -5.05 -3.30
N TRP A 49 -8.36 -4.68 -2.47
CA TRP A 49 -7.20 -5.49 -2.17
C TRP A 49 -7.01 -5.57 -0.66
N VAL A 50 -6.66 -6.75 -0.17
CA VAL A 50 -6.33 -6.99 1.24
C VAL A 50 -5.06 -7.82 1.35
N GLU A 51 -4.27 -7.56 2.39
CA GLU A 51 -3.08 -8.34 2.74
C GLU A 51 -2.97 -8.52 4.25
N PHE A 52 -2.62 -9.75 4.64
CA PHE A 52 -2.18 -10.09 5.97
C PHE A 52 -0.74 -10.59 5.90
N ALA A 53 0.14 -10.06 6.74
CA ALA A 53 1.54 -10.45 6.77
C ALA A 53 2.11 -10.48 8.19
N SER A 54 3.24 -11.17 8.37
CA SER A 54 3.96 -11.18 9.64
C SER A 54 4.57 -9.83 10.01
N ASP A 55 4.81 -8.97 9.02
CA ASP A 55 5.37 -7.63 9.18
C ASP A 55 4.95 -6.74 7.99
N TYR A 56 4.87 -5.43 8.18
CA TYR A 56 4.78 -4.45 7.09
C TYR A 56 6.18 -3.88 6.85
N VAL A 57 6.77 -4.13 5.68
CA VAL A 57 8.08 -3.58 5.32
C VAL A 57 7.98 -2.53 4.22
N PHE A 58 8.36 -1.29 4.50
CA PHE A 58 8.47 -0.18 3.55
C PHE A 58 9.95 0.14 3.27
N ARG A 59 10.41 -0.09 2.03
CA ARG A 59 11.82 0.17 1.64
C ARG A 59 12.84 -0.42 2.63
N GLY A 60 12.55 -1.62 3.13
CA GLY A 60 13.38 -2.39 4.06
C GLY A 60 13.21 -2.03 5.54
N GLU A 61 12.52 -0.93 5.86
CA GLU A 61 12.14 -0.56 7.23
C GLU A 61 10.83 -1.26 7.63
N SER A 62 10.73 -1.71 8.87
CA SER A 62 9.54 -2.34 9.44
C SER A 62 8.62 -1.28 10.07
N GLU A 63 7.44 -1.21 9.50
CA GLU A 63 6.36 -0.33 9.87
C GLU A 63 5.49 -0.91 11.02
N THR A 64 5.79 -2.14 11.47
CA THR A 64 5.15 -2.82 12.62
C THR A 64 6.15 -3.21 13.72
N ASN A 65 7.24 -2.45 13.83
CA ASN A 65 8.29 -2.56 14.84
C ASN A 65 8.92 -3.96 14.89
N ASP A 66 9.48 -4.39 13.77
CA ASP A 66 10.09 -5.71 13.55
C ASP A 66 9.10 -6.87 13.79
N GLY A 67 7.89 -6.71 13.26
CA GLY A 67 6.83 -7.73 13.36
C GLY A 67 6.29 -7.96 14.78
N LYS A 68 6.46 -7.00 15.71
CA LYS A 68 5.85 -7.07 17.06
C LYS A 68 4.34 -7.25 16.99
N ILE A 69 3.70 -6.68 15.97
CA ILE A 69 2.30 -6.95 15.62
C ILE A 69 2.22 -7.42 14.16
N PRO A 70 1.26 -8.26 13.79
CA PRO A 70 1.06 -8.61 12.39
C PRO A 70 0.57 -7.40 11.59
N SER A 71 0.86 -7.41 10.29
CA SER A 71 0.40 -6.40 9.34
C SER A 71 -0.94 -6.80 8.72
N LEU A 72 -1.88 -5.88 8.71
CA LEU A 72 -3.14 -5.91 7.98
C LEU A 72 -3.24 -4.65 7.12
N LYS A 73 -3.33 -4.85 5.80
CA LYS A 73 -3.44 -3.77 4.81
C LYS A 73 -4.68 -3.98 3.97
N ALA A 74 -5.33 -2.88 3.59
CA ALA A 74 -6.46 -2.90 2.69
C ALA A 74 -6.47 -1.67 1.78
N ALA A 75 -7.00 -1.84 0.57
CA ALA A 75 -7.25 -0.76 -0.35
C ALA A 75 -8.58 -0.97 -1.08
N ILE A 76 -9.29 0.13 -1.33
CA ILE A 76 -10.40 0.19 -2.28
C ILE A 76 -10.04 1.19 -3.37
N THR A 77 -10.19 0.78 -4.63
CA THR A 77 -9.82 1.59 -5.80
C THR A 77 -10.98 1.67 -6.77
N TRP A 78 -11.38 2.87 -7.14
CA TRP A 78 -12.20 3.13 -8.32
C TRP A 78 -11.31 3.43 -9.52
N THR A 79 -11.51 2.72 -10.63
CA THR A 79 -10.71 2.86 -11.86
C THR A 79 -11.59 3.17 -13.06
N HIS A 80 -11.40 4.33 -13.67
CA HIS A 80 -12.08 4.75 -14.89
C HIS A 80 -11.47 4.07 -16.13
N SER A 81 -12.28 3.87 -17.18
CA SER A 81 -11.83 3.34 -18.47
C SER A 81 -10.70 4.15 -19.15
N SER A 82 -10.54 5.42 -18.78
CA SER A 82 -9.45 6.28 -19.26
C SER A 82 -8.09 5.95 -18.64
N GLY A 83 -8.04 5.14 -17.58
CA GLY A 83 -6.84 4.84 -16.81
C GLY A 83 -6.67 5.70 -15.55
N ILE A 84 -7.49 6.73 -15.36
CA ILE A 84 -7.54 7.48 -14.10
C ILE A 84 -8.12 6.59 -13.01
N TYR A 85 -7.52 6.60 -11.84
CA TYR A 85 -8.05 5.93 -10.66
C TYR A 85 -7.91 6.80 -9.42
N LEU A 86 -8.77 6.55 -8.45
CA LEU A 86 -8.64 7.08 -7.11
C LEU A 86 -9.06 6.01 -6.11
N GLY A 87 -8.50 6.08 -4.92
CA GLY A 87 -8.81 5.08 -3.92
C GLY A 87 -8.40 5.52 -2.54
N TYR A 88 -8.55 4.58 -1.62
CA TYR A 88 -8.20 4.75 -0.24
C TYR A 88 -7.46 3.51 0.24
N TYR A 89 -6.40 3.74 1.00
CA TYR A 89 -5.58 2.70 1.61
C TYR A 89 -5.61 2.85 3.12
N ALA A 90 -5.53 1.73 3.82
CA ALA A 90 -5.34 1.71 5.26
C ALA A 90 -4.44 0.52 5.65
N ALA A 91 -3.62 0.75 6.67
CA ALA A 91 -2.86 -0.30 7.35
C ALA A 91 -2.76 0.00 8.85
N ASN A 92 -2.56 -1.04 9.65
CA ASN A 92 -2.05 -0.85 11.00
C ASN A 92 -0.53 -0.69 10.98
N ASN A 93 -0.01 0.04 11.97
CA ASN A 93 1.41 0.28 12.16
C ASN A 93 1.73 0.13 13.65
N LEU A 94 3.02 0.03 13.95
CA LEU A 94 3.54 0.26 15.28
C LEU A 94 4.97 0.73 15.08
N PHE A 95 5.24 2.00 15.34
CA PHE A 95 6.59 2.52 15.20
C PHE A 95 7.35 2.42 16.52
N PRO A 96 8.69 2.44 16.54
CA PRO A 96 9.45 2.63 17.77
C PRO A 96 9.17 4.00 18.39
N GLY A 97 9.13 4.08 19.72
CA GLY A 97 8.83 5.31 20.45
C GLY A 97 9.19 5.24 21.94
N ASP A 98 8.60 6.12 22.74
CA ASP A 98 8.99 6.39 24.12
C ASP A 98 8.00 5.85 25.17
N ASP A 99 7.07 4.97 24.79
CA ASP A 99 6.21 4.29 25.76
C ASP A 99 6.99 3.23 26.59
N SER A 100 6.31 2.61 27.56
CA SER A 100 6.92 1.61 28.45
C SER A 100 7.46 0.36 27.73
N GLU A 101 7.03 0.11 26.50
CA GLU A 101 7.42 -1.02 25.66
C GLU A 101 8.34 -0.59 24.49
N GLY A 102 8.74 0.68 24.44
CA GLY A 102 9.58 1.25 23.39
C GLY A 102 8.86 1.44 22.06
N ASN A 103 7.54 1.64 22.09
CA ASN A 103 6.72 1.88 20.90
C ASN A 103 6.18 3.32 20.86
N ASN A 104 5.77 3.74 19.67
CA ASN A 104 5.09 5.00 19.41
C ASN A 104 3.58 4.72 19.24
N PRO A 105 2.77 4.85 20.31
CA PRO A 105 1.34 4.59 20.24
C PRO A 105 0.56 5.63 19.43
N LYS A 106 1.17 6.78 19.08
CA LYS A 106 0.56 7.79 18.21
C LYS A 106 0.55 7.38 16.74
N ILE A 107 1.47 6.50 16.34
CA ILE A 107 1.57 5.97 14.98
C ILE A 107 1.23 4.49 15.01
N ASN A 108 -0.07 4.23 15.14
CA ASN A 108 -0.64 2.88 15.19
C ASN A 108 -1.41 2.48 13.92
N ALA A 109 -1.52 3.41 12.97
CA ALA A 109 -2.14 3.21 11.68
C ALA A 109 -1.66 4.27 10.69
N ILE A 110 -1.71 3.90 9.43
CA ILE A 110 -1.59 4.78 8.27
C ILE A 110 -2.85 4.60 7.46
N TYR A 111 -3.44 5.69 7.02
CA TYR A 111 -4.44 5.66 5.97
C TYR A 111 -4.26 6.82 5.03
N GLY A 112 -4.80 6.72 3.83
CA GLY A 112 -4.53 7.73 2.82
C GLY A 112 -5.39 7.60 1.59
N PRO A 113 -5.97 8.71 1.10
CA PRO A 113 -6.45 8.76 -0.26
C PRO A 113 -5.27 8.72 -1.23
N TYR A 114 -5.51 8.14 -2.40
CA TYR A 114 -4.60 8.24 -3.53
C TYR A 114 -5.36 8.51 -4.82
N VAL A 115 -4.68 9.15 -5.76
CA VAL A 115 -5.16 9.41 -7.12
C VAL A 115 -4.03 9.16 -8.09
N GLY A 116 -4.34 8.52 -9.21
CA GLY A 116 -3.33 8.14 -10.17
C GLY A 116 -3.84 7.93 -11.57
N TYR A 117 -2.90 7.59 -12.44
CA TYR A 117 -3.12 7.26 -13.83
C TYR A 117 -2.28 6.04 -14.21
N ALA A 118 -2.95 5.04 -14.78
CA ALA A 118 -2.31 3.86 -15.32
C ALA A 118 -2.64 3.72 -16.80
N THR A 119 -1.63 3.38 -17.59
CA THR A 119 -1.79 3.09 -19.02
C THR A 119 -0.89 1.95 -19.43
N LYS A 120 -1.30 1.23 -20.47
CA LYS A 120 -0.59 0.07 -21.00
C LYS A 120 -0.14 0.35 -22.41
N ASP A 121 0.96 -0.30 -22.78
CA ASP A 121 1.49 -0.29 -24.15
C ASP A 121 1.64 1.12 -24.75
N ILE A 122 2.35 2.00 -24.03
CA ILE A 122 2.58 3.38 -24.45
C ILE A 122 3.19 3.38 -25.85
N ALA A 123 2.46 3.96 -26.80
CA ALA A 123 2.85 4.08 -28.21
C ALA A 123 3.25 2.74 -28.88
N GLY A 124 2.70 1.61 -28.44
CA GLY A 124 3.00 0.29 -29.02
C GLY A 124 4.38 -0.26 -28.64
N THR A 125 5.02 0.30 -27.60
CA THR A 125 6.38 -0.10 -27.18
C THR A 125 6.40 -1.33 -26.27
N GLY A 126 5.25 -1.77 -25.79
CA GLY A 126 5.09 -2.75 -24.72
C GLY A 126 5.46 -2.22 -23.31
N ILE A 127 5.74 -0.93 -23.17
CA ILE A 127 6.00 -0.28 -21.88
C ILE A 127 4.67 0.12 -21.26
N ASN A 128 4.45 -0.29 -20.01
CA ASN A 128 3.33 0.14 -19.18
C ASN A 128 3.79 1.26 -18.24
N TYR A 129 2.87 2.12 -17.83
CA TYR A 129 3.11 3.15 -16.82
C TYR A 129 2.01 3.15 -15.77
N ASN A 130 2.40 3.38 -14.52
CA ASN A 130 1.48 3.64 -13.42
C ASN A 130 2.06 4.73 -12.52
N GLY A 131 1.37 5.87 -12.41
CA GLY A 131 1.71 6.94 -11.49
C GLY A 131 0.59 7.20 -10.48
N MET A 132 0.93 7.48 -9.23
CA MET A 132 -0.02 7.96 -8.22
C MET A 132 0.57 8.97 -7.26
N LEU A 133 -0.29 9.86 -6.78
CA LEU A 133 -0.09 10.63 -5.57
C LEU A 133 -0.78 9.92 -4.41
N PHE A 134 -0.06 9.75 -3.31
CA PHE A 134 -0.53 9.10 -2.09
C PHE A 134 -0.32 10.03 -0.89
N GLN A 135 -1.40 10.35 -0.18
CA GLN A 135 -1.33 11.16 1.04
C GLN A 135 -1.22 10.23 2.25
N TYR A 136 -0.05 10.23 2.90
CA TYR A 136 0.14 9.58 4.19
C TYR A 136 -0.59 10.37 5.28
N ILE A 137 -1.49 9.70 6.01
CA ILE A 137 -2.16 10.26 7.18
C ILE A 137 -1.96 9.33 8.37
N TYR A 138 -1.34 9.86 9.42
CA TYR A 138 -1.12 9.23 10.70
C TYR A 138 -2.08 9.84 11.73
N PRO A 139 -3.25 9.22 12.01
CA PRO A 139 -4.31 9.78 12.87
C PRO A 139 -3.86 10.31 14.23
N GLY A 140 -2.89 9.65 14.88
CA GLY A 140 -2.37 10.08 16.19
C GLY A 140 -1.17 11.01 16.11
N ASP A 141 -0.64 11.27 14.92
CA ASP A 141 0.55 12.10 14.69
C ASP A 141 0.45 12.87 13.37
N SER A 142 -0.46 13.85 13.33
CA SER A 142 -0.75 14.59 12.09
C SER A 142 0.41 15.42 11.56
N ASP A 143 1.38 15.75 12.42
CA ASP A 143 2.59 16.47 12.03
C ASP A 143 3.46 15.60 11.12
N SER A 144 3.36 14.28 11.23
CA SER A 144 4.07 13.31 10.39
C SER A 144 3.39 13.06 9.03
N ASN A 145 2.29 13.73 8.72
CA ASN A 145 1.58 13.55 7.44
C ASN A 145 2.38 14.13 6.27
N TYR A 146 2.44 13.41 5.16
CA TYR A 146 3.14 13.88 3.95
C TYR A 146 2.54 13.30 2.67
N LEU A 147 2.82 13.96 1.55
CA LEU A 147 2.41 13.55 0.21
C LEU A 147 3.62 12.96 -0.53
N GLU A 148 3.44 11.77 -1.09
CA GLU A 148 4.43 11.12 -1.93
C GLU A 148 3.85 10.80 -3.30
N MET A 149 4.68 10.87 -4.33
CA MET A 149 4.35 10.38 -5.64
C MET A 149 5.07 9.06 -5.89
N PHE A 150 4.38 8.08 -6.47
CA PHE A 150 4.96 6.84 -6.96
C PHE A 150 4.85 6.81 -8.47
N ASN A 151 5.94 6.50 -9.17
CA ASN A 151 5.95 6.31 -10.61
C ASN A 151 6.58 4.97 -10.94
N TYR A 152 5.85 4.16 -11.69
CA TYR A 152 6.31 2.88 -12.18
C TYR A 152 6.27 2.82 -13.68
N ALA A 153 7.32 2.24 -14.27
CA ALA A 153 7.32 1.81 -15.65
C ALA A 153 7.76 0.35 -15.72
N ASP A 154 7.05 -0.48 -16.45
CA ASP A 154 7.41 -1.90 -16.58
C ASP A 154 7.30 -2.41 -18.01
N LYS A 155 8.05 -3.48 -18.30
CA LYS A 155 7.97 -4.20 -19.56
C LYS A 155 8.20 -5.70 -19.35
N GLN A 156 7.39 -6.49 -20.05
CA GLN A 156 7.49 -7.94 -20.09
C GLN A 156 8.42 -8.41 -21.22
N PHE A 157 9.34 -9.30 -20.90
CA PHE A 157 10.29 -9.97 -21.80
C PHE A 157 10.19 -11.49 -21.62
N GLY A 158 9.25 -12.13 -22.32
CA GLY A 158 9.00 -13.57 -22.14
C GLY A 158 8.55 -13.87 -20.71
N ALA A 159 9.32 -14.66 -19.98
CA ALA A 159 9.04 -14.99 -18.57
C ALA A 159 9.50 -13.91 -17.57
N VAL A 160 10.30 -12.94 -18.01
CA VAL A 160 10.90 -11.91 -17.13
C VAL A 160 10.14 -10.59 -17.26
N ASN A 161 9.73 -10.01 -16.14
CA ASN A 161 9.27 -8.62 -16.07
C ASN A 161 10.36 -7.76 -15.44
N ILE A 162 10.59 -6.57 -16.00
CA ILE A 162 11.42 -5.55 -15.36
C ILE A 162 10.53 -4.34 -15.09
N LYS A 163 10.42 -3.96 -13.81
CA LYS A 163 9.75 -2.75 -13.35
C LYS A 163 10.77 -1.79 -12.76
N LEU A 164 10.63 -0.51 -13.07
CA LEU A 164 11.39 0.59 -12.52
C LEU A 164 10.47 1.45 -11.66
N GLU A 165 11.00 1.98 -10.56
CA GLU A 165 10.32 2.91 -9.67
C GLU A 165 11.09 4.22 -9.58
N TYR A 166 10.36 5.33 -9.63
CA TYR A 166 10.80 6.63 -9.14
C TYR A 166 9.73 7.23 -8.24
N SER A 167 10.07 7.46 -6.98
CA SER A 167 9.11 7.93 -5.98
C SER A 167 9.68 9.11 -5.19
N PRO A 168 9.37 10.35 -5.59
CA PRO A 168 9.71 11.54 -4.81
C PRO A 168 8.64 11.87 -3.78
N THR A 169 9.04 12.46 -2.66
CA THR A 169 8.08 13.21 -1.85
C THR A 169 7.72 14.52 -2.52
N ILE A 170 6.46 14.92 -2.35
CA ILE A 170 5.92 16.20 -2.84
C ILE A 170 5.91 17.24 -1.72
N THR A 171 5.71 16.79 -0.48
CA THR A 171 5.89 17.58 0.73
C THR A 171 7.04 17.02 1.57
N ASP A 172 7.31 17.66 2.69
CA ASP A 172 8.38 17.26 3.60
C ASP A 172 8.16 15.84 4.13
N TRP A 173 9.20 15.01 4.05
CA TRP A 173 9.19 13.61 4.46
C TRP A 173 8.85 13.52 5.94
N PHE A 174 7.76 12.80 6.25
CA PHE A 174 7.29 12.64 7.61
C PHE A 174 7.13 13.99 8.35
N GLY A 175 6.80 15.05 7.60
CA GLY A 175 6.63 16.41 8.11
C GLY A 175 7.90 17.10 8.63
N VAL A 176 9.08 16.53 8.43
CA VAL A 176 10.34 17.13 8.90
C VAL A 176 10.70 18.31 8.00
N GLU A 177 10.58 19.53 8.52
CA GLU A 177 10.73 20.78 7.76
C GLU A 177 12.00 20.78 6.87
N GLY A 178 11.80 21.00 5.58
CA GLY A 178 12.89 21.12 4.60
C GLY A 178 13.55 19.80 4.20
N VAL A 179 12.99 18.65 4.59
CA VAL A 179 13.48 17.33 4.19
C VAL A 179 12.63 16.79 3.05
N GLN A 180 13.16 16.83 1.82
CA GLN A 180 12.54 16.15 0.68
C GLN A 180 13.32 14.89 0.34
N SER A 181 12.69 13.95 -0.37
CA SER A 181 13.29 12.65 -0.63
C SER A 181 12.99 12.13 -2.03
N HIS A 182 13.87 11.25 -2.50
CA HIS A 182 13.74 10.54 -3.76
C HIS A 182 14.09 9.07 -3.57
N ASN A 183 13.21 8.17 -4.00
CA ASN A 183 13.53 6.76 -4.14
C ASN A 183 13.65 6.36 -5.60
N PHE A 184 14.69 5.60 -5.92
CA PHE A 184 14.83 4.90 -7.20
C PHE A 184 14.99 3.41 -6.94
N ALA A 185 14.23 2.57 -7.64
CA ALA A 185 14.35 1.12 -7.50
C ALA A 185 14.11 0.37 -8.82
N ILE A 186 14.61 -0.86 -8.86
CA ILE A 186 14.30 -1.85 -9.89
C ILE A 186 13.72 -3.10 -9.23
N HIS A 187 12.65 -3.63 -9.83
CA HIS A 187 11.89 -4.78 -9.33
C HIS A 187 11.80 -5.85 -10.42
N PRO A 188 12.85 -6.68 -10.60
CA PRO A 188 12.78 -7.80 -11.53
C PRO A 188 11.87 -8.90 -10.98
N SER A 189 11.14 -9.56 -11.88
CA SER A 189 10.46 -10.81 -11.56
C SER A 189 10.55 -11.81 -12.71
N ILE A 190 10.50 -13.08 -12.38
CA ILE A 190 10.54 -14.19 -13.33
C ILE A 190 9.46 -15.22 -12.98
N ALA A 191 8.62 -15.54 -13.96
CA ALA A 191 7.69 -16.66 -13.87
C ALA A 191 8.45 -17.98 -13.92
N LEU A 192 8.20 -18.85 -12.96
CA LEU A 192 8.78 -20.18 -12.81
C LEU A 192 7.70 -21.26 -13.03
N PRO A 193 8.10 -22.52 -13.26
CA PRO A 193 7.15 -23.63 -13.34
C PRO A 193 6.24 -23.74 -12.09
N TYR A 194 5.07 -24.34 -12.26
CA TYR A 194 4.07 -24.53 -11.19
C TYR A 194 3.53 -23.22 -10.60
N ASP A 195 3.46 -22.16 -11.42
CA ASP A 195 2.90 -20.84 -11.08
C ASP A 195 3.64 -20.11 -9.95
N PHE A 196 4.89 -20.51 -9.68
CA PHE A 196 5.77 -19.75 -8.81
C PHE A 196 6.30 -18.51 -9.52
N VAL A 197 6.53 -17.45 -8.75
CA VAL A 197 7.20 -16.24 -9.22
C VAL A 197 8.36 -15.96 -8.29
N LEU A 198 9.59 -15.90 -8.82
CA LEU A 198 10.73 -15.35 -8.11
C LEU A 198 10.78 -13.85 -8.43
N SER A 199 10.87 -13.02 -7.41
CA SER A 199 10.92 -11.57 -7.56
C SER A 199 11.83 -10.95 -6.53
N GLY A 200 12.38 -9.78 -6.85
CA GLY A 200 13.16 -9.00 -5.91
C GLY A 200 12.99 -7.53 -6.13
N SER A 201 13.64 -6.75 -5.29
CA SER A 201 13.78 -5.30 -5.47
C SER A 201 15.14 -4.87 -4.94
N ILE A 202 15.73 -3.88 -5.59
CA ILE A 202 16.86 -3.13 -5.03
C ILE A 202 16.66 -1.66 -5.36
N GLY A 203 16.82 -0.82 -4.35
CA GLY A 203 16.62 0.61 -4.49
C GLY A 203 17.47 1.44 -3.55
N ARG A 204 17.44 2.75 -3.79
CA ARG A 204 18.11 3.75 -3.00
C ARG A 204 17.12 4.85 -2.65
N GLN A 205 16.90 5.04 -1.36
CA GLN A 205 16.28 6.21 -0.79
C GLN A 205 17.35 7.28 -0.57
N MET A 206 17.08 8.49 -1.05
CA MET A 206 17.95 9.65 -0.93
C MET A 206 17.18 10.82 -0.36
N PHE A 207 17.86 11.69 0.38
CA PHE A 207 17.26 12.88 0.98
C PHE A 207 17.98 14.15 0.54
N GLU A 208 17.19 15.15 0.16
CA GLU A 208 17.64 16.53 0.03
C GLU A 208 17.50 17.20 1.39
N SER A 209 18.54 17.09 2.23
CA SER A 209 18.53 17.63 3.60
C SER A 209 19.93 17.80 4.18
N GLN A 210 20.02 18.36 5.39
CA GLN A 210 21.25 18.39 6.20
C GLN A 210 21.61 17.05 6.86
N TYR A 211 20.73 16.05 6.80
CA TYR A 211 20.88 14.77 7.47
C TYR A 211 21.61 13.75 6.60
N ASP A 212 22.48 12.95 7.20
CA ASP A 212 23.03 11.75 6.56
C ASP A 212 22.03 10.60 6.71
N ALA A 213 20.96 10.66 5.91
CA ALA A 213 19.80 9.79 6.03
C ALA A 213 19.60 8.83 4.85
N ASP A 214 20.42 8.90 3.80
CA ASP A 214 20.31 8.02 2.65
C ASP A 214 20.46 6.54 3.00
N TRP A 215 19.69 5.66 2.35
CA TRP A 215 19.90 4.22 2.48
C TRP A 215 19.57 3.43 1.21
N THR A 216 20.23 2.29 1.09
CA THR A 216 19.93 1.24 0.12
C THR A 216 19.07 0.18 0.77
N HIS A 217 18.04 -0.24 0.07
CA HIS A 217 17.14 -1.31 0.48
C HIS A 217 17.04 -2.38 -0.60
N TRP A 218 16.83 -3.61 -0.18
CA TRP A 218 16.61 -4.70 -1.11
C TRP A 218 15.75 -5.81 -0.51
N ASN A 219 15.16 -6.61 -1.38
CA ASN A 219 14.44 -7.81 -1.00
C ASN A 219 14.50 -8.87 -2.12
N VAL A 220 14.25 -10.11 -1.73
CA VAL A 220 14.08 -11.23 -2.65
C VAL A 220 13.07 -12.21 -2.06
N GLY A 221 12.16 -12.70 -2.88
CA GLY A 221 11.08 -13.56 -2.43
C GLY A 221 10.51 -14.43 -3.53
N VAL A 222 9.78 -15.45 -3.09
CA VAL A 222 9.04 -16.36 -3.95
C VAL A 222 7.57 -16.26 -3.57
N SER A 223 6.72 -16.10 -4.58
CA SER A 223 5.28 -16.11 -4.40
C SER A 223 4.59 -17.14 -5.28
N ARG A 224 3.35 -17.47 -4.92
CA ARG A 224 2.47 -18.34 -5.71
C ARG A 224 1.01 -18.00 -5.43
N ASN A 225 0.19 -18.01 -6.48
CA ASN A 225 -1.26 -17.98 -6.32
C ASN A 225 -1.80 -19.36 -5.96
N VAL A 226 -2.50 -19.45 -4.82
CA VAL A 226 -3.10 -20.66 -4.27
C VAL A 226 -4.55 -20.34 -3.92
N PHE A 227 -5.51 -20.98 -4.61
CA PHE A 227 -6.96 -20.74 -4.44
C PHE A 227 -7.38 -19.26 -4.54
N GLY A 228 -6.71 -18.50 -5.41
CA GLY A 228 -6.97 -17.06 -5.61
C GLY A 228 -6.38 -16.15 -4.52
N PHE A 229 -5.56 -16.70 -3.63
CA PHE A 229 -4.73 -15.95 -2.70
C PHE A 229 -3.28 -15.96 -3.17
N ASN A 230 -2.62 -14.83 -3.20
CA ASN A 230 -1.18 -14.75 -3.40
C ASN A 230 -0.48 -15.01 -2.07
N VAL A 231 0.29 -16.09 -1.98
CA VAL A 231 1.14 -16.41 -0.84
C VAL A 231 2.56 -16.03 -1.19
N ASP A 232 3.21 -15.21 -0.36
CA ASP A 232 4.56 -14.67 -0.57
C ASP A 232 5.45 -14.96 0.66
N VAL A 233 6.69 -15.37 0.39
CA VAL A 233 7.75 -15.43 1.40
C VAL A 233 8.92 -14.63 0.88
N ARG A 234 9.37 -13.64 1.67
CA ARG A 234 10.35 -12.65 1.21
C ARG A 234 11.32 -12.26 2.29
N TYR A 235 12.60 -12.22 1.92
CA TYR A 235 13.65 -11.66 2.74
C TYR A 235 13.85 -10.18 2.40
N HIS A 236 13.98 -9.34 3.41
CA HIS A 236 14.23 -7.89 3.31
C HIS A 236 15.48 -7.51 4.07
N ASP A 237 16.20 -6.50 3.60
CA ASP A 237 17.38 -5.96 4.27
C ASP A 237 17.71 -4.53 3.77
N THR A 238 18.52 -3.81 4.54
CA THR A 238 19.01 -2.48 4.23
C THR A 238 20.50 -2.35 4.55
N ASN A 239 21.15 -1.30 4.05
CA ASN A 239 22.50 -0.96 4.47
C ASN A 239 22.57 -0.07 5.71
N ILE A 240 21.44 0.19 6.39
CA ILE A 240 21.40 1.05 7.58
C ILE A 240 22.15 0.36 8.72
N LYS A 241 22.93 1.14 9.47
CA LYS A 241 23.69 0.69 10.63
C LYS A 241 23.60 1.73 11.74
N VAL A 242 23.72 1.25 12.98
CA VAL A 242 23.82 2.10 14.17
C VAL A 242 24.91 3.17 13.99
N GLY A 243 24.57 4.42 14.26
CA GLY A 243 25.46 5.58 14.19
C GLY A 243 25.91 5.97 12.76
N LYS A 244 25.23 5.46 11.73
CA LYS A 244 25.54 5.71 10.31
C LYS A 244 24.34 6.20 9.50
N ASN A 245 23.22 6.50 10.16
CA ASN A 245 22.02 7.04 9.53
C ASN A 245 21.26 7.88 10.54
N ASP A 246 20.94 9.12 10.18
CA ASP A 246 20.36 10.10 11.10
C ASP A 246 18.87 9.87 11.40
N PHE A 247 18.16 9.05 10.62
CA PHE A 247 16.72 8.76 10.84
C PHE A 247 16.50 7.40 11.52
N TYR A 248 17.27 6.39 11.12
CA TYR A 248 17.02 5.01 11.53
C TYR A 248 18.24 4.31 12.15
N GLY A 249 19.34 5.04 12.37
CA GLY A 249 20.59 4.52 12.94
C GLY A 249 20.70 4.63 14.45
N PHE A 250 19.61 4.79 15.21
CA PHE A 250 19.68 4.89 16.67
C PHE A 250 19.66 3.51 17.33
N GLU A 251 20.50 3.29 18.34
CA GLU A 251 20.54 2.00 19.08
C GLU A 251 19.17 1.59 19.65
N SER A 252 18.34 2.57 20.05
CA SER A 252 17.04 2.32 20.65
C SER A 252 15.96 1.86 19.68
N ASN A 253 16.15 2.04 18.37
CA ASN A 253 15.14 1.73 17.37
C ASN A 253 15.66 0.99 16.11
N ASN A 254 16.96 0.68 16.02
CA ASN A 254 17.56 0.10 14.83
C ASN A 254 16.99 -1.27 14.42
N GLN A 255 16.27 -1.97 15.31
CA GLN A 255 15.62 -3.25 14.98
C GLN A 255 14.66 -3.15 13.79
N ILE A 256 14.06 -1.96 13.55
CA ILE A 256 13.13 -1.78 12.42
C ILE A 256 13.84 -1.83 11.07
N VAL A 257 15.16 -1.81 11.01
CA VAL A 257 15.94 -1.95 9.77
C VAL A 257 16.81 -3.21 9.75
N ASP A 258 16.63 -4.11 10.72
CA ASP A 258 17.22 -5.44 10.69
C ASP A 258 16.74 -6.25 9.49
N SER A 259 17.59 -7.17 9.04
CA SER A 259 17.19 -8.11 8.01
C SER A 259 16.12 -9.07 8.52
N ARG A 260 15.09 -9.35 7.70
CA ARG A 260 13.96 -10.19 8.14
C ARG A 260 13.33 -11.01 7.01
N VAL A 261 12.65 -12.10 7.39
CA VAL A 261 11.79 -12.87 6.51
C VAL A 261 10.34 -12.56 6.83
N VAL A 262 9.58 -12.15 5.82
CA VAL A 262 8.16 -11.83 5.91
C VAL A 262 7.35 -12.90 5.20
N PHE A 263 6.28 -13.34 5.85
CA PHE A 263 5.26 -14.22 5.27
C PHE A 263 4.01 -13.38 5.02
N GLY A 264 3.50 -13.39 3.79
CA GLY A 264 2.34 -12.61 3.39
C GLY A 264 1.30 -13.44 2.65
N VAL A 265 0.03 -13.10 2.84
CA VAL A 265 -1.10 -13.61 2.06
C VAL A 265 -1.95 -12.42 1.62
N SER A 266 -2.19 -12.28 0.33
CA SER A 266 -3.01 -11.20 -0.21
C SER A 266 -4.02 -11.65 -1.26
N LYS A 267 -5.06 -10.83 -1.46
CA LYS A 267 -6.11 -11.10 -2.44
C LYS A 267 -6.71 -9.81 -2.99
N SER A 268 -7.04 -9.84 -4.27
CA SER A 268 -7.87 -8.82 -4.92
C SER A 268 -9.28 -9.35 -5.18
N PHE A 269 -10.26 -8.47 -5.05
CA PHE A 269 -11.68 -8.69 -5.34
C PHE A 269 -12.13 -7.73 -6.43
#